data_AF-A0A383DH62-F1
#
_entry.id   AF-A0A383DH62-F1
#
_cell.length_a   1.000
_cell.length_b   1.000
_cell.length_c   1.000
_cell.angle_alpha   90.00
_cell.angle_beta   90.00
_cell.angle_gamma   90.00
#
_symmetry.space_group_name_H-M   'P 1'
#
loop_
_entity.id
_entity.type
_entity.pdbx_description
1 polymer ?
#
loop_
_entity_poly.entity_id
_entity_poly.type
_entity_poly.pdbx_seq_one_letter_code
_entity_poly.pdbx_strand_id
1 'polypeptide(L)'
;MESIQTMHWIDWTVVVMVMVFFIVLAYSTKKYTQSTSDFLAANRLAGRYLLCMADGVAGLGAVSIIARFQMVYEAGFAPNWWEQLQAPIVLLIMLVGWVVYRYRETRAMTLGQFLEMRYGRKFRIYAA
;
A
#
# COMPACT_ATOMS: atom_id res chain seq x y z
N MET A 1 34.44 -7.71 -23.40
CA MET A 1 33.05 -7.88 -23.83
C MET A 1 32.34 -8.63 -22.72
N GLU A 2 31.66 -7.89 -21.84
CA GLU A 2 30.88 -8.49 -20.76
C GLU A 2 29.82 -9.37 -21.40
N SER A 3 29.92 -10.69 -21.16
CA SER A 3 28.87 -11.61 -21.56
C SER A 3 27.63 -11.25 -20.77
N ILE A 4 26.59 -10.76 -21.46
CA ILE A 4 25.26 -10.60 -20.88
C ILE A 4 24.84 -11.99 -20.39
N GLN A 5 24.88 -12.23 -19.08
CA GLN A 5 24.30 -13.43 -18.50
C GLN A 5 22.78 -13.35 -18.71
N THR A 6 22.28 -14.05 -19.72
CA THR A 6 20.86 -14.29 -19.88
C THR A 6 20.35 -15.12 -18.70
N MET A 7 19.25 -14.69 -18.09
CA MET A 7 18.58 -15.39 -16.98
C MET A 7 18.52 -16.90 -17.23
N HIS A 8 18.99 -17.68 -16.27
CA HIS A 8 19.03 -19.13 -16.40
C HIS A 8 17.60 -19.69 -16.44
N TRP A 9 17.38 -20.86 -17.04
CA TRP A 9 16.04 -21.46 -17.13
C TRP A 9 15.43 -21.75 -15.74
N ILE A 10 16.27 -21.95 -14.74
CA ILE A 10 15.87 -22.09 -13.33
C ILE A 10 15.27 -20.78 -12.80
N ASP A 11 15.85 -19.62 -13.13
CA ASP A 11 15.35 -18.31 -12.68
C ASP A 11 13.95 -18.04 -13.25
N TRP A 12 13.75 -18.35 -14.53
CA TRP A 12 12.43 -18.29 -15.16
C TRP A 12 11.41 -19.24 -14.53
N THR A 13 11.85 -20.42 -14.09
CA THR A 13 10.98 -21.37 -13.40
C THR A 13 10.48 -20.79 -12.06
N VAL A 14 11.35 -20.10 -11.31
CA VAL A 14 10.96 -19.43 -10.06
C VAL A 14 9.94 -18.31 -10.33
N VAL A 15 10.16 -17.49 -11.36
CA VAL A 15 9.22 -16.41 -11.72
C VAL A 15 7.84 -16.99 -12.07
N VAL A 16 7.80 -18.03 -12.90
CA VAL A 16 6.54 -18.70 -13.28
C VAL A 16 5.86 -19.30 -12.05
N MET A 17 6.61 -19.95 -11.15
CA MET A 17 6.07 -20.52 -9.93
C MET A 17 5.41 -19.46 -9.04
N VAL A 18 6.09 -18.33 -8.81
CA VAL A 18 5.55 -17.23 -8.00
C VAL A 18 4.30 -16.63 -8.66
N MET A 19 4.31 -16.47 -9.99
CA MET A 19 3.14 -15.98 -10.72
C MET A 19 1.95 -16.92 -10.58
N VAL A 20 2.16 -18.23 -10.76
CA VAL A 20 1.11 -19.25 -10.58
C VAL A 20 0.58 -19.25 -9.14
N PHE A 21 1.46 -19.13 -8.16
CA PHE A 21 1.08 -19.04 -6.75
C PHE A 21 0.10 -17.89 -6.49
N PHE A 22 0.39 -16.68 -6.99
CA PHE A 22 -0.51 -15.53 -6.85
C PHE A 22 -1.83 -15.72 -7.61
N ILE A 23 -1.81 -16.33 -8.80
CA ILE A 23 -3.04 -16.62 -9.57
C ILE A 23 -3.93 -17.59 -8.80
N VAL A 24 -3.36 -18.67 -8.26
CA VAL A 24 -4.10 -19.65 -7.46
C VAL A 24 -4.66 -19.02 -6.18
N LEU A 25 -3.88 -18.17 -5.51
CA LEU A 25 -4.34 -17.42 -4.35
C LEU A 25 -5.52 -16.51 -4.70
N ALA A 26 -5.41 -15.71 -5.76
CA ALA A 26 -6.48 -14.81 -6.21
C ALA A 26 -7.77 -15.57 -6.58
N TYR A 27 -7.64 -16.71 -7.25
CA TYR A 27 -8.79 -17.54 -7.59
C TYR A 27 -9.44 -18.15 -6.35
N SER A 28 -8.62 -18.60 -5.39
CA SER A 28 -9.08 -19.18 -4.12
C SER A 28 -9.78 -18.16 -3.23
N THR A 29 -9.33 -16.89 -3.25
CA THR A 29 -9.91 -15.82 -2.45
C THR A 29 -11.17 -15.20 -3.07
N LYS A 30 -11.38 -15.33 -4.38
CA LYS A 30 -12.57 -14.83 -5.10
C LYS A 30 -13.89 -15.19 -4.42
N LYS A 31 -14.01 -16.38 -3.83
CA LYS A 31 -15.23 -16.84 -3.15
C LYS A 31 -15.64 -15.98 -1.95
N TYR A 32 -14.69 -15.25 -1.36
CA TYR A 32 -14.91 -14.36 -0.22
C TYR A 32 -15.29 -12.93 -0.62
N THR A 33 -15.19 -12.59 -1.91
CA THR A 33 -15.51 -11.26 -2.43
C THR A 33 -16.90 -11.29 -3.07
N GLN A 34 -17.95 -11.23 -2.26
CA GLN A 34 -19.34 -11.32 -2.75
C GLN A 34 -19.99 -9.95 -2.93
N SER A 35 -19.60 -8.96 -2.12
CA SER A 35 -20.09 -7.58 -2.18
C SER A 35 -18.97 -6.57 -2.49
N THR A 36 -19.34 -5.40 -3.01
CA THR A 36 -18.45 -4.24 -3.17
C THR A 36 -17.82 -3.80 -1.85
N SER A 37 -18.54 -3.96 -0.72
CA SER A 37 -18.00 -3.70 0.62
C SER A 37 -16.92 -4.70 1.03
N ASP A 38 -17.03 -5.95 0.56
CA ASP A 38 -16.06 -7.01 0.83
C ASP A 38 -14.79 -6.78 0.03
N PHE A 39 -14.94 -6.30 -1.22
CA PHE A 39 -13.81 -5.93 -2.06
C PHE A 39 -13.07 -4.68 -1.57
N LEU A 40 -13.79 -3.60 -1.27
CA LEU A 40 -13.18 -2.31 -0.94
C LEU A 40 -12.71 -2.21 0.52
N ALA A 41 -13.42 -2.86 1.45
CA ALA A 41 -13.17 -2.68 2.89
C ALA A 41 -13.16 -3.99 3.67
N ALA A 42 -13.14 -5.16 3.00
CA ALA A 42 -13.24 -6.48 3.65
C ALA A 42 -14.39 -6.56 4.67
N ASN A 43 -15.51 -5.89 4.37
CA ASN A 43 -16.67 -5.72 5.27
C ASN A 43 -16.32 -5.22 6.69
N ARG A 44 -15.18 -4.54 6.85
CA ARG A 44 -14.63 -4.07 8.13
C ARG A 44 -14.36 -5.18 9.14
N LEU A 45 -14.13 -6.40 8.65
CA LEU A 45 -13.79 -7.57 9.47
C LEU A 45 -12.28 -7.77 9.64
N ALA A 46 -11.45 -7.01 8.93
CA ALA A 46 -10.00 -7.11 9.01
C ALA A 46 -9.50 -6.73 10.43
N GLY A 47 -8.78 -7.66 11.07
CA GLY A 47 -8.19 -7.44 12.38
C GLY A 47 -7.05 -6.42 12.36
N ARG A 48 -6.71 -5.86 13.52
CA ARG A 48 -5.68 -4.82 13.66
C ARG A 48 -4.33 -5.23 13.07
N TYR A 49 -3.89 -6.45 13.34
CA TYR A 49 -2.62 -6.97 12.82
C TYR A 49 -2.60 -7.00 11.29
N LEU A 50 -3.65 -7.55 10.68
CA LEU A 50 -3.77 -7.63 9.23
C LEU A 50 -3.77 -6.24 8.58
N LEU A 51 -4.51 -5.29 9.17
CA LEU A 51 -4.54 -3.90 8.69
C LEU A 51 -3.18 -3.22 8.81
N CYS A 52 -2.49 -3.36 9.95
CA CYS A 52 -1.16 -2.76 10.13
C CYS A 52 -0.10 -3.37 9.20
N MET A 53 -0.14 -4.69 8.98
CA MET A 53 0.78 -5.35 8.06
C MET A 53 0.49 -4.96 6.61
N ALA A 54 -0.78 -4.91 6.22
CA ALA A 54 -1.17 -4.49 4.87
C ALA A 54 -0.75 -3.05 4.58
N ASP A 55 -0.92 -2.13 5.54
CA ASP A 55 -0.50 -0.73 5.43
C ASP A 55 1.03 -0.60 5.28
N GLY A 56 1.79 -1.38 6.06
CA GLY A 56 3.25 -1.43 5.93
C GLY A 56 3.73 -1.94 4.58
N VAL A 57 3.05 -2.93 4.00
CA VAL A 57 3.39 -3.46 2.67
C VAL A 57 2.90 -2.55 1.54
N ALA A 58 1.82 -1.80 1.73
CA ALA A 58 1.26 -0.91 0.70
C ALA A 58 2.24 0.19 0.24
N GLY A 59 3.14 0.64 1.13
CA GLY A 59 4.19 1.61 0.78
C GLY A 59 5.42 1.00 0.08
N LEU A 60 5.53 -0.34 0.07
CA LEU A 60 6.69 -1.05 -0.48
C LEU A 60 6.37 -1.56 -1.89
N GLY A 61 6.85 -0.83 -2.90
CA GLY A 61 6.85 -1.26 -4.30
C GLY A 61 8.26 -1.43 -4.87
N ALA A 62 8.36 -2.01 -6.07
CA ALA A 62 9.64 -2.14 -6.77
C ALA A 62 10.36 -0.78 -6.95
N VAL A 63 9.58 0.27 -7.25
CA VAL A 63 10.09 1.65 -7.36
C VAL A 63 10.64 2.13 -6.02
N SER A 64 9.91 1.92 -4.91
CA SER A 64 10.35 2.33 -3.58
C SER A 64 11.67 1.67 -3.20
N ILE A 65 11.86 0.38 -3.54
CA ILE A 65 13.10 -0.35 -3.26
C ILE A 65 14.26 0.26 -4.02
N ILE A 66 14.13 0.43 -5.35
CA ILE A 66 15.19 0.99 -6.20
C ILE A 66 15.51 2.42 -5.77
N ALA A 67 14.50 3.25 -5.55
CA ALA A 67 14.67 4.62 -5.10
C ALA A 67 15.45 4.70 -3.79
N ARG A 68 15.16 3.80 -2.83
CA ARG A 68 15.87 3.76 -1.55
C ARG A 68 17.33 3.35 -1.70
N PHE A 69 17.62 2.39 -2.58
CA PHE A 69 19.01 2.02 -2.90
C PHE A 69 19.76 3.17 -3.56
N GLN A 70 19.14 3.85 -4.54
CA GLN A 70 19.74 4.99 -5.22
C GLN A 70 20.04 6.13 -4.23
N MET A 71 19.09 6.43 -3.35
CA MET A 71 19.24 7.48 -2.33
C MET A 71 20.43 7.23 -1.40
N VAL A 72 20.62 5.97 -0.96
CA VAL A 72 21.75 5.59 -0.11
C VAL A 72 23.06 5.59 -0.90
N TYR A 73 23.03 5.19 -2.18
CA TYR A 73 24.22 5.19 -3.03
C TYR A 73 24.76 6.61 -3.29
N GLU A 74 23.88 7.58 -3.54
CA GLU A 74 24.29 8.96 -3.83
C GLU A 74 24.61 9.79 -2.57
N ALA A 75 23.77 9.71 -1.54
CA ALA A 75 23.84 10.60 -0.38
C ALA A 75 24.33 9.91 0.92
N GLY A 76 24.64 8.61 0.86
CA GLY A 76 25.01 7.83 2.04
C GLY A 76 23.84 7.68 3.03
N PHE A 77 24.13 7.66 4.33
CA PHE A 77 23.12 7.46 5.38
C PHE A 77 22.41 8.74 5.85
N ALA A 78 22.80 9.91 5.34
CA ALA A 78 22.21 11.19 5.75
C ALA A 78 20.67 11.26 5.56
N PRO A 79 20.08 10.73 4.46
CA PRO A 79 18.63 10.73 4.27
C PRO A 79 17.85 9.92 5.30
N ASN A 80 18.49 8.94 5.94
CA ASN A 80 17.87 8.06 6.93
C ASN A 80 17.41 8.85 8.18
N TRP A 81 18.10 9.96 8.50
CA TRP A 81 17.69 10.85 9.58
C TRP A 81 16.29 11.45 9.35
N TRP A 82 15.97 11.79 8.09
CA TRP A 82 14.63 12.29 7.74
C TRP A 82 13.57 11.20 7.83
N GLU A 83 13.87 9.95 7.47
CA GLU A 83 12.97 8.81 7.67
C GLU A 83 12.68 8.59 9.17
N GLN A 84 13.70 8.71 10.03
CA GLN A 84 13.53 8.56 11.48
C GLN A 84 12.65 9.66 12.08
N LEU A 85 12.65 10.87 11.52
CA LEU A 85 11.74 11.94 11.93
C LEU A 85 10.29 11.70 11.53
N GLN A 86 10.02 10.92 10.47
CA GLN A 86 8.64 10.63 10.06
C GLN A 86 7.90 9.75 11.10
N ALA A 87 8.59 8.80 11.73
CA ALA A 87 7.99 7.89 12.71
C ALA A 87 7.27 8.62 13.87
N PRO A 88 7.89 9.57 14.61
CA PRO A 88 7.21 10.30 15.66
C PRO A 88 6.11 11.23 15.13
N ILE A 89 6.28 11.82 13.94
CA ILE A 89 5.26 12.70 13.35
C ILE A 89 3.99 11.90 13.03
N VAL A 90 4.14 10.74 12.37
CA VAL A 90 3.01 9.85 12.06
C VAL A 90 2.36 9.36 13.34
N LEU A 91 3.14 9.00 14.36
CA LEU A 91 2.61 8.61 15.68
C LEU A 91 1.73 9.72 16.28
N LEU A 92 2.21 10.97 16.29
CA LEU A 92 1.45 12.11 16.80
C LEU A 92 0.14 12.33 16.03
N ILE A 93 0.19 12.27 14.69
CA ILE A 93 -1.02 12.40 13.85
C ILE A 93 -2.03 11.28 14.15
N MET A 94 -1.55 10.05 14.31
CA MET A 94 -2.38 8.90 14.64
C MET A 94 -3.01 9.02 16.03
N LEU A 95 -2.29 9.57 17.01
CA LEU A 95 -2.79 9.84 18.36
C LEU A 95 -3.85 10.95 18.37
N VAL A 96 -3.63 12.03 17.62
CA VAL A 96 -4.64 13.11 17.47
C VAL A 96 -5.87 12.59 16.71
N GLY A 97 -5.71 11.55 15.89
CA GLY A 97 -6.80 11.00 15.07
C GLY A 97 -7.27 11.98 14.01
N TRP A 98 -6.42 12.94 13.65
CA TRP A 98 -6.75 14.01 12.72
C TRP A 98 -7.13 13.40 11.36
N VAL A 99 -8.29 13.81 10.84
CA VAL A 99 -8.98 13.25 9.66
C VAL A 99 -9.47 11.80 9.84
N VAL A 100 -8.64 10.89 10.37
CA VAL A 100 -8.95 9.46 10.52
C VAL A 100 -10.23 9.22 11.33
N TYR A 101 -10.40 9.93 12.45
CA TYR A 101 -11.59 9.81 13.29
C TYR A 101 -12.87 10.15 12.50
N ARG A 102 -12.89 11.31 11.83
CA ARG A 102 -14.03 11.78 11.06
C ARG A 102 -14.29 10.91 9.83
N TYR A 103 -13.23 10.43 9.19
CA TYR A 103 -13.34 9.49 8.06
C TYR A 103 -14.07 8.21 8.48
N ARG A 104 -13.70 7.63 9.62
CA ARG A 104 -14.34 6.43 10.17
C ARG A 104 -15.80 6.66 10.57
N GLU A 105 -16.11 7.83 11.14
CA GLU A 105 -17.48 8.21 11.53
C GLU A 105 -18.43 8.26 10.33
N THR A 106 -17.99 8.85 9.21
CA THR A 106 -18.83 8.96 7.99
C THR A 106 -19.07 7.64 7.26
N ARG A 107 -18.36 6.57 7.65
CA ARG A 107 -18.44 5.25 7.02
C ARG A 107 -18.20 5.27 5.50
N ALA A 108 -17.51 6.27 4.96
CA ALA A 108 -17.10 6.32 3.57
C ALA A 108 -16.21 5.12 3.20
N MET A 109 -16.31 4.66 1.95
CA MET A 109 -15.42 3.58 1.44
C MET A 109 -14.18 4.14 0.75
N THR A 110 -14.21 5.39 0.27
CA THR A 110 -13.09 6.05 -0.40
C THR A 110 -12.86 7.44 0.17
N LEU A 111 -11.61 7.91 0.10
CA LEU A 111 -11.27 9.28 0.48
C LEU A 111 -12.04 10.29 -0.37
N GLY A 112 -12.20 10.05 -1.68
CA GLY A 112 -12.99 10.90 -2.57
C GLY A 112 -14.45 11.05 -2.13
N GLN A 113 -15.10 9.97 -1.66
CA GLN A 113 -16.46 10.04 -1.11
C GLN A 113 -16.50 10.86 0.18
N PHE A 114 -15.52 10.72 1.06
CA PHE A 114 -15.42 11.53 2.28
C PHE A 114 -15.28 13.02 1.96
N LEU A 115 -14.44 13.34 0.99
CA LEU A 115 -14.24 14.72 0.53
C LEU A 115 -15.50 15.28 -0.14
N GLU A 116 -16.24 14.47 -0.89
CA GLU A 116 -17.54 14.86 -1.44
C GLU A 116 -18.57 15.19 -0.35
N MET A 117 -18.68 14.36 0.68
CA MET A 117 -19.62 14.60 1.80
C MET A 117 -19.27 15.87 2.58
N ARG A 118 -17.99 16.27 2.61
CA ARG A 118 -17.51 17.41 3.39
C ARG A 118 -17.46 18.73 2.60
N TYR A 119 -17.09 18.67 1.33
CA TYR A 119 -16.79 19.85 0.50
C TYR A 119 -17.59 19.89 -0.82
N GLY A 120 -18.41 18.87 -1.09
CA GLY A 120 -19.27 18.79 -2.26
C GLY A 120 -18.61 18.14 -3.49
N ARG A 121 -19.44 17.96 -4.54
CA ARG A 121 -19.07 17.19 -5.74
C ARG A 121 -17.93 17.81 -6.57
N LYS A 122 -17.85 19.15 -6.61
CA LYS A 122 -16.79 19.86 -7.35
C LYS A 122 -15.41 19.56 -6.77
N PHE A 123 -15.30 19.46 -5.44
CA PHE A 123 -14.03 19.18 -4.78
C PHE A 123 -13.57 17.73 -4.99
N ARG A 124 -14.51 16.77 -5.06
CA ARG A 124 -14.19 15.38 -5.40
C ARG A 124 -13.51 15.24 -6.76
N ILE A 125 -14.01 15.94 -7.78
CA ILE A 125 -13.45 15.85 -9.14
C ILE A 125 -12.04 16.46 -9.20
N TYR A 126 -11.75 17.44 -8.35
CA TYR A 126 -10.44 18.07 -8.28
C TYR A 126 -9.41 17.24 -7.51
N ALA A 127 -9.84 16.57 -6.44
CA ALA A 127 -8.95 15.85 -5.52
C ALA A 127 -8.76 14.36 -5.86
N ALA A 128 -9.65 13.78 -6.68
CA ALA A 128 -9.58 12.39 -7.16
C ALA A 128 -8.73 12.29 -8.42
#